data_AF-A0A2G9US27-F1
#
_entry.id   AF-A0A2G9US27-F1
#
_cell.length_a   1.000
_cell.length_b   1.000
_cell.length_c   1.000
_cell.angle_alpha   90.00
_cell.angle_beta   90.00
_cell.angle_gamma   90.00
#
_symmetry.space_group_name_H-M   'P 1'
#
loop_
_entity.id
_entity.type
_entity.pdbx_description
1 polymer ?
#
loop_
_entity_poly.entity_id
_entity_poly.type
_entity_poly.pdbx_seq_one_letter_code
_entity_poly.pdbx_strand_id
1 'polypeptide(L)'
;MISNAVSIGRYMESLSTKLSLVEDDMECFGDTLAETMAVLGAMIDFRDSLVENRLVVNSGVDPELDRAKELYRRLPGILTQVAHEESKRLQADTCSVAYVPMIGYLLAVPYDFNVEQFEDLQVIYSTDSTLNVKSARMRELDEELGDVKMKIIDKETTIAIRMSSLILSRSALLLGVERAASLLDAAISLALTARQLG
;
A
#
# COMPACT_ATOMS: atom_id res chain seq x y z
N MET A 1 -4.53 14.38 -13.61
CA MET A 1 -5.53 13.56 -14.33
C MET A 1 -6.97 14.00 -14.07
N ILE A 2 -7.40 14.19 -12.81
CA ILE A 2 -8.78 14.60 -12.44
C ILE A 2 -9.24 15.89 -13.13
N SER A 3 -8.38 16.92 -13.14
CA SER A 3 -8.66 18.18 -13.83
C SER A 3 -8.85 18.00 -15.33
N ASN A 4 -8.12 17.08 -15.97
CA ASN A 4 -8.10 17.01 -17.43
C ASN A 4 -9.39 16.39 -17.98
N ALA A 5 -9.89 15.31 -17.39
CA ALA A 5 -11.12 14.66 -17.86
C ALA A 5 -12.35 15.56 -17.72
N VAL A 6 -12.51 16.23 -16.57
CA VAL A 6 -13.61 17.18 -16.33
C VAL A 6 -13.44 18.45 -17.17
N SER A 7 -12.21 18.94 -17.36
CA SER A 7 -11.94 20.06 -18.26
C SER A 7 -12.22 19.73 -19.73
N ILE A 8 -11.95 18.50 -20.17
CA ILE A 8 -12.32 18.04 -21.52
C ILE A 8 -13.84 18.02 -21.67
N GLY A 9 -14.56 17.47 -20.68
CA GLY A 9 -16.04 17.49 -20.66
C GLY A 9 -16.60 18.91 -20.80
N ARG A 10 -16.16 19.84 -19.94
CA ARG A 10 -16.61 21.24 -19.96
C ARG A 10 -16.16 22.00 -21.22
N TYR A 11 -14.99 21.69 -21.75
CA TYR A 11 -14.50 22.30 -23.00
C TYR A 11 -15.34 21.85 -24.19
N MET A 12 -15.76 20.59 -24.22
CA MET A 12 -16.67 20.08 -25.23
C MET A 12 -18.08 20.64 -25.11
N GLU A 13 -18.62 20.81 -23.90
CA GLU A 13 -19.89 21.52 -23.70
C GLU A 13 -19.84 22.98 -24.19
N SER A 14 -18.68 23.63 -24.07
CA SER A 14 -18.46 25.00 -24.57
C SER A 14 -18.29 25.08 -26.09
N LEU A 15 -17.93 23.96 -26.74
CA LEU A 15 -17.80 23.84 -28.18
C LEU A 15 -19.15 23.48 -28.79
N SER A 16 -19.72 24.40 -29.57
CA SER A 16 -21.04 24.23 -30.23
C SER A 16 -21.07 23.13 -31.32
N THR A 17 -20.01 22.33 -31.46
CA THR A 17 -19.90 21.22 -32.40
C THR A 17 -20.59 19.98 -31.84
N LYS A 18 -21.76 19.67 -32.37
CA LYS A 18 -22.47 18.41 -32.11
C LYS A 18 -21.73 17.24 -32.74
N LEU A 19 -20.82 16.63 -31.99
CA LEU A 19 -20.43 15.25 -32.28
C LEU A 19 -21.55 14.34 -31.77
N SER A 20 -22.51 14.04 -32.64
CA SER A 20 -23.63 13.14 -32.33
C SER A 20 -23.18 11.76 -31.85
N LEU A 21 -21.91 11.39 -32.07
CA LEU A 21 -21.31 10.15 -31.58
C LEU A 21 -20.96 10.16 -30.08
N VAL A 22 -20.81 11.34 -29.46
CA VAL A 22 -20.31 11.50 -28.08
C VAL A 22 -21.34 12.20 -27.18
N GLU A 23 -22.42 12.76 -27.76
CA GLU A 23 -23.50 13.44 -27.01
C GLU A 23 -24.10 12.56 -25.90
N ASP A 24 -24.34 11.28 -26.17
CA ASP A 24 -24.96 10.36 -25.20
C ASP A 24 -24.05 10.03 -24.01
N ASP A 25 -22.73 10.10 -24.18
CA ASP A 25 -21.74 9.74 -23.15
C ASP A 25 -21.13 10.98 -22.45
N MET A 26 -21.41 12.20 -22.93
CA MET A 26 -20.90 13.45 -22.35
C MET A 26 -21.36 13.67 -20.90
N GLU A 27 -22.58 13.24 -20.56
CA GLU A 27 -23.11 13.31 -19.19
C GLU A 27 -22.25 12.52 -18.19
N CYS A 28 -21.50 11.51 -18.67
CA CYS A 28 -20.63 10.70 -17.83
C CYS A 28 -19.38 11.45 -17.33
N PHE A 29 -18.99 12.57 -17.97
CA PHE A 29 -17.91 13.45 -17.50
C PHE A 29 -18.33 14.44 -16.39
N GLY A 30 -19.56 14.31 -15.89
CA GLY A 30 -20.11 15.17 -14.86
C GLY A 30 -19.54 14.96 -13.46
N ASP A 31 -20.19 15.57 -12.47
CA ASP A 31 -19.74 15.64 -11.08
C ASP A 31 -19.58 14.25 -10.44
N THR A 32 -20.38 13.26 -10.84
CA THR A 32 -20.27 11.88 -10.34
C THR A 32 -18.91 11.25 -10.63
N LEU A 33 -18.29 11.54 -11.78
CA LEU A 33 -16.93 11.07 -12.10
C LEU A 33 -15.91 11.77 -11.21
N ALA A 34 -16.04 13.09 -11.05
CA ALA A 34 -15.16 13.90 -10.21
C ALA A 34 -15.20 13.43 -8.75
N GLU A 35 -16.40 13.18 -8.21
CA GLU A 35 -16.61 12.60 -6.88
C GLU A 35 -15.97 11.21 -6.75
N THR A 36 -16.18 10.33 -7.73
CA THR A 36 -15.59 8.97 -7.72
C THR A 36 -14.07 9.04 -7.68
N MET A 37 -13.46 9.87 -8.52
CA MET A 37 -12.01 10.05 -8.55
C MET A 37 -11.47 10.71 -7.29
N ALA A 38 -12.18 11.69 -6.73
CA ALA A 38 -11.77 12.34 -5.48
C ALA A 38 -11.78 11.36 -4.31
N VAL A 39 -12.82 10.52 -4.22
CA VAL A 39 -12.94 9.46 -3.22
C VAL A 39 -11.81 8.43 -3.37
N LEU A 40 -11.52 7.97 -4.60
CA LEU A 40 -10.39 7.07 -4.84
C LEU A 40 -9.03 7.69 -4.51
N GLY A 41 -8.82 8.94 -4.89
CA GLY A 41 -7.59 9.68 -4.60
C GLY A 41 -7.40 9.97 -3.11
N ALA A 42 -8.49 10.17 -2.37
CA ALA A 42 -8.43 10.31 -0.91
C ALA A 42 -8.12 8.98 -0.22
N MET A 43 -8.56 7.85 -0.77
CA MET A 43 -8.37 6.54 -0.15
C MET A 43 -7.05 5.85 -0.51
N ILE A 44 -6.52 6.05 -1.71
CA ILE A 44 -5.37 5.28 -2.22
C ILE A 44 -4.11 6.14 -2.28
N ASP A 45 -3.03 5.66 -1.67
CA ASP A 45 -1.69 6.20 -1.90
C ASP A 45 -1.09 5.54 -3.15
N PHE A 46 -1.24 6.17 -4.31
CA PHE A 46 -0.72 5.61 -5.56
C PHE A 46 0.81 5.51 -5.60
N ARG A 47 1.53 6.33 -4.83
CA ARG A 47 2.99 6.36 -4.84
C ARG A 47 3.53 5.18 -4.07
N ASP A 48 3.08 5.01 -2.83
CA ASP A 48 3.52 3.90 -1.99
C ASP A 48 2.98 2.58 -2.52
N SER A 49 1.80 2.58 -3.15
CA SER A 49 1.26 1.38 -3.79
C SER A 49 2.15 0.82 -4.88
N LEU A 50 2.83 1.69 -5.63
CA LEU A 50 3.75 1.30 -6.69
C LEU A 50 5.03 0.67 -6.13
N VAL A 51 5.52 1.19 -5.00
CA VAL A 51 6.76 0.73 -4.35
C VAL A 51 6.54 -0.62 -3.67
N GLU A 52 5.43 -0.78 -2.96
CA GLU A 52 5.09 -2.00 -2.21
C GLU A 52 4.46 -3.09 -3.10
N ASN A 53 4.19 -2.80 -4.38
CA ASN A 53 3.45 -3.66 -5.31
C ASN A 53 2.13 -4.18 -4.72
N ARG A 54 1.46 -3.34 -3.93
CA ARG A 54 0.18 -3.60 -3.24
C ARG A 54 -0.57 -2.29 -3.09
N LEU A 55 -1.90 -2.33 -3.03
CA LEU A 55 -2.67 -1.14 -2.65
C LEU A 55 -2.31 -0.71 -1.23
N VAL A 56 -1.81 0.51 -1.10
CA VAL A 56 -1.54 1.20 0.16
C VAL A 56 -2.63 2.25 0.36
N VAL A 57 -3.25 2.21 1.54
CA VAL A 57 -4.32 3.15 1.91
C VAL A 57 -3.71 4.44 2.47
N ASN A 58 -4.21 5.60 2.04
CA ASN A 58 -3.79 6.91 2.54
C ASN A 58 -4.04 7.06 4.05
N SER A 59 -3.28 7.96 4.67
CA SER A 59 -3.53 8.36 6.06
C SER A 59 -4.86 9.09 6.22
N GLY A 60 -5.55 8.85 7.33
CA GLY A 60 -6.84 9.47 7.67
C GLY A 60 -8.07 8.70 7.18
N VAL A 61 -7.89 7.58 6.46
CA VAL A 61 -9.00 6.73 5.99
C VAL A 61 -9.50 5.82 7.11
N ASP A 62 -8.58 5.22 7.88
CA ASP A 62 -8.89 4.34 9.00
C ASP A 62 -7.95 4.66 10.17
N PRO A 63 -8.47 5.23 11.28
CA PRO A 63 -7.64 5.63 12.41
C PRO A 63 -6.88 4.47 13.07
N GLU A 64 -7.41 3.26 13.00
CA GLU A 64 -6.76 2.09 13.58
C GLU A 64 -5.63 1.57 12.66
N LEU A 65 -5.81 1.64 11.34
CA LEU A 65 -4.76 1.36 10.35
C LEU A 65 -3.62 2.36 10.49
N ASP A 66 -3.92 3.65 10.69
CA ASP A 66 -2.92 4.68 10.89
C ASP A 66 -2.08 4.43 12.13
N ARG A 67 -2.71 4.07 13.26
CA ARG A 67 -2.02 3.67 14.48
C ARG A 67 -1.14 2.44 14.26
N ALA A 68 -1.64 1.44 13.55
CA ALA A 68 -0.86 0.23 13.24
C ALA A 68 0.35 0.56 12.35
N LYS A 69 0.19 1.40 11.32
CA LYS A 69 1.27 1.89 10.45
C LYS A 69 2.29 2.72 11.22
N GLU A 70 1.85 3.56 12.16
CA GLU A 70 2.76 4.32 13.02
C GLU A 70 3.56 3.42 13.95
N LEU A 71 2.90 2.43 14.58
CA LEU A 71 3.58 1.42 15.38
C LEU A 71 4.62 0.65 14.55
N TYR A 72 4.26 0.25 13.32
CA TYR A 72 5.17 -0.42 12.40
C TYR A 72 6.36 0.45 11.99
N ARG A 73 6.17 1.75 11.76
CA ARG A 73 7.27 2.70 11.49
C ARG A 73 8.23 2.86 12.67
N ARG A 74 7.73 2.75 13.90
CA ARG A 74 8.54 2.81 15.13
C ARG A 74 9.25 1.49 15.44
N LEU A 75 8.81 0.39 14.83
CA LEU A 75 9.30 -0.95 15.09
C LEU A 75 10.83 -1.08 14.94
N PRO A 76 11.49 -0.59 13.88
CA PRO A 76 12.95 -0.70 13.77
C PRO A 76 13.70 -0.05 14.94
N GLY A 77 13.20 1.07 15.46
CA GLY A 77 13.76 1.73 16.64
C GLY A 77 13.59 0.89 17.91
N ILE A 78 12.41 0.30 18.10
CA ILE A 78 12.13 -0.62 19.21
C ILE A 78 13.04 -1.85 19.12
N LEU A 79 13.18 -2.47 17.95
CA LEU A 79 14.03 -3.64 17.73
C LEU A 79 15.51 -3.32 18.00
N THR A 80 15.96 -2.12 17.62
CA THR A 80 17.33 -1.66 17.90
C THR A 80 17.56 -1.49 19.40
N GLN A 81 16.59 -0.89 20.11
CA GLN A 81 16.68 -0.75 21.56
C GLN A 81 16.72 -2.12 22.26
N VAL A 82 15.84 -3.04 21.85
CA VAL A 82 15.80 -4.39 22.41
C VAL A 82 17.09 -5.17 22.10
N ALA A 83 17.64 -5.02 20.89
CA ALA A 83 18.94 -5.62 20.54
C ALA A 83 20.07 -5.12 21.46
N HIS A 84 20.07 -3.84 21.82
CA HIS A 84 21.06 -3.26 22.73
C HIS A 84 20.88 -3.72 24.18
N GLU A 85 19.64 -3.80 24.66
CA GLU A 85 19.31 -4.32 25.98
C GLU A 85 19.72 -5.79 26.13
N GLU A 86 19.39 -6.62 25.13
CA GLU A 86 19.76 -8.03 25.11
C GLU A 86 21.28 -8.22 24.94
N SER A 87 21.96 -7.40 24.12
CA SER A 87 23.44 -7.42 24.00
C SER A 87 24.11 -7.16 25.36
N LYS A 88 23.64 -6.17 26.11
CA LYS A 88 24.17 -5.87 27.45
C LYS A 88 23.91 -6.99 28.45
N ARG A 89 22.71 -7.59 28.41
CA ARG A 89 22.33 -8.69 29.30
C ARG A 89 23.18 -9.93 29.05
N LEU A 90 23.38 -10.26 27.77
CA LEU A 90 24.10 -11.45 27.32
C LEU A 90 25.61 -11.26 27.24
N GLN A 91 26.10 -10.01 27.30
CA GLN A 91 27.50 -9.64 27.07
C GLN A 91 28.06 -10.18 25.75
N ALA A 92 27.20 -10.30 24.73
CA ALA A 92 27.58 -10.78 23.41
C ALA A 92 28.08 -9.61 22.55
N ASP A 93 29.18 -9.85 21.82
CA ASP A 93 29.85 -8.84 20.97
C ASP A 93 28.96 -8.33 19.83
N THR A 94 28.08 -9.20 19.31
CA THR A 94 27.13 -8.85 18.24
C THR A 94 25.76 -9.45 18.53
N CYS A 95 24.75 -8.60 18.70
CA CYS A 95 23.35 -9.00 18.75
C CYS A 95 22.54 -8.23 17.72
N SER A 96 21.64 -8.91 17.03
CA SER A 96 20.62 -8.27 16.20
C SER A 96 19.27 -8.95 16.37
N VAL A 97 18.19 -8.20 16.19
CA VAL A 97 16.83 -8.74 16.24
C VAL A 97 16.25 -8.75 14.84
N ALA A 98 15.77 -9.90 14.40
CA ALA A 98 15.17 -10.09 13.08
C ALA A 98 13.79 -10.72 13.21
N TYR A 99 12.86 -10.33 12.32
CA TYR A 99 11.55 -10.95 12.20
C TYR A 99 11.57 -11.99 11.09
N VAL A 100 11.20 -13.23 11.40
CA VAL A 100 11.05 -14.32 10.44
C VAL A 100 9.58 -14.74 10.37
N PRO A 101 8.92 -14.70 9.20
CA PRO A 101 7.54 -15.16 9.06
C PRO A 101 7.36 -16.59 9.58
N MET A 102 6.21 -16.89 10.18
CA MET A 102 5.87 -18.16 10.85
C MET A 102 6.66 -18.50 12.13
N ILE A 103 7.82 -17.89 12.37
CA ILE A 103 8.66 -18.16 13.54
C ILE A 103 8.54 -17.03 14.59
N GLY A 104 8.49 -15.78 14.13
CA GLY A 104 8.43 -14.57 14.96
C GLY A 104 9.75 -13.80 15.02
N TYR A 105 9.90 -12.98 16.05
CA TYR A 105 11.13 -12.27 16.37
C TYR A 105 12.18 -13.21 16.95
N LEU A 106 13.40 -13.08 16.45
CA LEU A 106 14.57 -13.87 16.83
C LEU A 106 15.72 -12.94 17.14
N LEU A 107 16.52 -13.35 18.12
CA LEU A 107 17.78 -12.72 18.47
C LEU A 107 18.91 -13.51 17.80
N ALA A 108 19.68 -12.87 16.93
CA ALA A 108 20.88 -13.44 16.36
C ALA A 108 22.08 -13.12 17.26
N VAL A 109 22.75 -14.15 17.74
CA VAL A 109 23.97 -14.08 18.58
C VAL A 109 25.12 -14.84 17.89
N PRO A 110 26.40 -14.64 18.28
CA PRO A 110 27.53 -15.35 17.69
C PRO A 110 27.39 -16.87 17.84
N TYR A 111 27.92 -17.65 16.90
CA TYR A 111 27.87 -19.12 16.96
C TYR A 111 28.54 -19.71 18.21
N ASP A 112 29.61 -19.09 18.69
CA ASP A 112 30.33 -19.54 19.89
C ASP A 112 29.67 -19.09 21.21
N PHE A 113 28.47 -18.48 21.15
CA PHE A 113 27.77 -18.01 22.33
C PHE A 113 27.22 -19.18 23.15
N ASN A 114 27.48 -19.16 24.46
CA ASN A 114 27.09 -20.26 25.34
C ASN A 114 25.64 -20.12 25.81
N VAL A 115 24.70 -20.52 24.94
CA VAL A 115 23.26 -20.39 25.15
C VAL A 115 22.78 -21.16 26.39
N GLU A 116 23.45 -22.26 26.76
CA GLU A 116 23.10 -23.10 27.92
C GLU A 116 23.24 -22.39 29.27
N GLN A 117 23.97 -21.28 29.34
CA GLN A 117 24.08 -20.47 30.56
C GLN A 117 22.80 -19.68 30.88
N PHE A 118 21.85 -19.59 29.93
CA PHE A 118 20.64 -18.80 30.06
C PHE A 118 19.41 -19.68 29.84
N GLU A 119 18.68 -19.98 30.93
CA GLU A 119 17.46 -20.81 30.87
C GLU A 119 16.34 -20.18 30.01
N ASP A 120 16.38 -18.86 29.78
CA ASP A 120 15.35 -18.15 29.01
C ASP A 120 15.55 -18.21 27.48
N LEU A 121 16.73 -18.66 27.03
CA LEU A 121 17.09 -18.73 25.62
C LEU A 121 16.77 -20.10 25.03
N GLN A 122 16.03 -20.08 23.92
CA GLN A 122 15.75 -21.29 23.14
C GLN A 122 16.35 -21.14 21.75
N VAL A 123 17.27 -22.04 21.38
CA VAL A 123 17.82 -22.08 20.01
C VAL A 123 16.74 -22.55 19.04
N ILE A 124 16.48 -21.76 18.00
CA ILE A 124 15.51 -22.12 16.96
C ILE A 124 16.23 -22.71 15.76
N TYR A 125 17.25 -22.01 15.26
CA TYR A 125 18.14 -22.52 14.21
C TYR A 125 19.52 -21.88 14.31
N SER A 126 20.52 -22.57 13.77
CA SER A 126 21.87 -22.05 13.60
C SER A 126 22.18 -21.82 12.13
N THR A 127 23.04 -20.85 11.88
CA THR A 127 23.67 -20.59 10.58
C THR A 127 25.18 -20.66 10.80
N ASP A 128 25.97 -20.79 9.72
CA ASP A 128 27.43 -20.94 9.77
C ASP A 128 28.17 -19.89 10.62
N SER A 129 27.56 -18.72 10.87
CA SER A 129 28.15 -17.62 11.64
C SER A 129 27.33 -17.15 12.84
N THR A 130 26.05 -17.54 12.96
CA THR A 130 25.13 -16.97 13.98
C THR A 130 24.15 -18.01 14.51
N LEU A 131 23.89 -17.97 15.80
CA LEU A 131 22.80 -18.69 16.47
C LEU A 131 21.57 -17.79 16.54
N ASN A 132 20.43 -18.27 16.03
CA ASN A 132 19.16 -17.56 16.13
C ASN A 132 18.38 -18.16 17.30
N VAL A 133 18.25 -17.37 18.36
CA VAL A 133 17.67 -17.76 19.64
C VAL A 133 16.43 -16.94 19.94
N LYS A 134 15.53 -17.51 20.75
CA LYS A 134 14.31 -16.88 21.22
C LYS A 134 14.40 -16.67 22.72
N SER A 135 14.50 -15.41 23.14
CA SER A 135 14.47 -15.03 24.56
C SER A 135 13.04 -14.77 25.03
N ALA A 136 12.84 -14.62 26.35
CA ALA A 136 11.55 -14.19 26.90
C ALA A 136 11.08 -12.87 26.28
N ARG A 137 12.00 -11.91 26.07
CA ARG A 137 11.70 -10.62 25.46
C ARG A 137 11.24 -10.75 24.00
N MET A 138 11.78 -11.70 23.24
CA MET A 138 11.32 -11.97 21.87
C MET A 138 9.90 -12.52 21.83
N ARG A 139 9.49 -13.31 22.84
CA ARG A 139 8.12 -13.84 22.95
C ARG A 139 7.11 -12.73 23.24
N GLU A 140 7.44 -11.80 24.14
CA GLU A 140 6.64 -10.59 24.38
C GLU A 140 6.48 -9.74 23.11
N LEU A 141 7.58 -9.56 22.38
CA LEU A 141 7.59 -8.88 21.08
C LEU A 141 6.70 -9.57 20.04
N ASP A 142 6.66 -10.91 20.02
CA ASP A 142 5.74 -11.64 19.14
C ASP A 142 4.28 -11.40 19.50
N GLU A 143 3.93 -11.44 20.78
CA GLU A 143 2.56 -11.22 21.26
C GLU A 143 2.08 -9.80 21.00
N GLU A 144 2.93 -8.79 21.21
CA GLU A 144 2.56 -7.39 21.03
C GLU A 144 2.66 -6.92 19.58
N LEU A 145 3.70 -7.34 18.86
CA LEU A 145 4.15 -6.73 17.60
C LEU A 145 4.24 -7.71 16.42
N GLY A 146 4.20 -9.02 16.66
CA GLY A 146 4.37 -10.04 15.62
C GLY A 146 3.32 -9.99 14.53
N ASP A 147 2.09 -9.61 14.90
CA ASP A 147 0.95 -9.54 13.98
C ASP A 147 0.68 -8.13 13.43
N VAL A 148 1.43 -7.10 13.83
CA VAL A 148 1.13 -5.72 13.43
C VAL A 148 1.21 -5.56 11.91
N LYS A 149 2.24 -6.16 11.28
CA LYS A 149 2.36 -6.13 9.83
C LYS A 149 1.15 -6.81 9.18
N MET A 150 0.79 -8.02 9.62
CA MET A 150 -0.34 -8.77 9.05
C MET A 150 -1.67 -8.02 9.23
N LYS A 151 -1.92 -7.45 10.42
CA LYS A 151 -3.09 -6.61 10.70
C LYS A 151 -3.20 -5.41 9.75
N ILE A 152 -2.07 -4.78 9.39
CA ILE A 152 -2.04 -3.73 8.36
C ILE A 152 -2.46 -4.30 7.01
N ILE A 153 -1.86 -5.43 6.58
CA ILE A 153 -2.19 -6.07 5.29
C ILE A 153 -3.67 -6.42 5.20
N ASP A 154 -4.22 -7.07 6.23
CA ASP A 154 -5.61 -7.52 6.25
C ASP A 154 -6.58 -6.35 6.20
N LYS A 155 -6.28 -5.26 6.92
CA LYS A 155 -7.07 -4.04 6.89
C LYS A 155 -7.01 -3.34 5.54
N GLU A 156 -5.82 -3.16 4.97
CA GLU A 156 -5.68 -2.58 3.63
C GLU A 156 -6.40 -3.42 2.59
N THR A 157 -6.32 -4.75 2.70
CA THR A 157 -7.03 -5.69 1.81
C THR A 157 -8.54 -5.54 1.95
N THR A 158 -9.04 -5.43 3.18
CA THR A 158 -10.47 -5.24 3.45
C THR A 158 -10.98 -3.93 2.86
N ILE A 159 -10.21 -2.84 3.02
CA ILE A 159 -10.54 -1.53 2.43
C ILE A 159 -10.47 -1.64 0.90
N ALA A 160 -9.46 -2.29 0.32
CA ALA A 160 -9.33 -2.50 -1.12
C ALA A 160 -10.52 -3.27 -1.72
N ILE A 161 -11.00 -4.31 -1.03
CA ILE A 161 -12.20 -5.06 -1.46
C ILE A 161 -13.44 -4.17 -1.43
N ARG A 162 -13.63 -3.38 -0.37
CA ARG A 162 -14.74 -2.43 -0.27
C ARG A 162 -14.68 -1.37 -1.37
N MET A 163 -13.50 -0.81 -1.63
CA MET A 163 -13.27 0.12 -2.73
C MET A 163 -13.58 -0.50 -4.09
N SER A 164 -13.15 -1.75 -4.31
CA SER A 164 -13.45 -2.46 -5.56
C SER A 164 -14.95 -2.62 -5.78
N SER A 165 -15.71 -2.91 -4.71
CA SER A 165 -17.17 -2.97 -4.77
C SER A 165 -17.79 -1.61 -5.15
N LEU A 166 -17.30 -0.50 -4.56
CA LEU A 166 -17.73 0.86 -4.92
C LEU A 166 -17.43 1.19 -6.39
N ILE A 167 -16.24 0.86 -6.89
CA ILE A 167 -15.88 1.05 -8.30
C ILE A 167 -16.80 0.23 -9.20
N LEU A 168 -17.06 -1.03 -8.86
CA LEU A 168 -17.94 -1.91 -9.63
C LEU A 168 -19.37 -1.38 -9.71
N SER A 169 -19.90 -0.80 -8.62
CA SER A 169 -21.22 -0.16 -8.62
C SER A 169 -21.33 1.04 -9.57
N ARG A 170 -20.20 1.69 -9.89
CA ARG A 170 -20.10 2.82 -10.82
C ARG A 170 -19.49 2.43 -12.17
N SER A 171 -19.37 1.12 -12.45
CA SER A 171 -18.72 0.60 -13.66
C SER A 171 -19.35 1.09 -14.96
N ALA A 172 -20.67 1.20 -15.02
CA ALA A 172 -21.37 1.72 -16.19
C ALA A 172 -20.93 3.14 -16.56
N LEU A 173 -20.76 4.01 -15.56
CA LEU A 173 -20.27 5.38 -15.75
C LEU A 173 -18.81 5.39 -16.21
N LEU A 174 -17.94 4.57 -15.61
CA LEU A 174 -16.53 4.48 -16.01
C LEU A 174 -16.37 3.97 -17.45
N LEU A 175 -17.19 3.01 -17.86
CA LEU A 175 -17.21 2.50 -19.24
C LEU A 175 -17.74 3.55 -20.23
N GLY A 176 -18.72 4.36 -19.85
CA GLY A 176 -19.19 5.48 -20.69
C GLY A 176 -18.10 6.53 -20.90
N VAL A 177 -17.37 6.90 -19.84
CA VAL A 177 -16.23 7.82 -19.92
C VAL A 177 -15.11 7.26 -20.82
N GLU A 178 -14.80 5.97 -20.70
CA GLU A 178 -13.77 5.32 -21.52
C GLU A 178 -14.16 5.28 -23.01
N ARG A 179 -15.42 4.99 -23.32
CA ARG A 179 -15.95 5.05 -24.69
C ARG A 179 -15.88 6.45 -25.28
N ALA A 180 -16.34 7.45 -24.54
CA ALA A 180 -16.28 8.82 -25.02
C ALA A 180 -14.83 9.30 -25.19
N ALA A 181 -13.93 8.98 -24.26
CA ALA A 181 -12.52 9.33 -24.36
C ALA A 181 -11.85 8.67 -25.57
N SER A 182 -12.14 7.39 -25.85
CA SER A 182 -11.59 6.68 -27.00
C SER A 182 -12.15 7.20 -28.34
N LEU A 183 -13.44 7.53 -28.41
CA LEU A 183 -14.04 8.17 -29.58
C LEU A 183 -13.43 9.54 -29.87
N LEU A 184 -13.18 10.33 -28.82
CA LEU A 184 -12.52 11.63 -28.95
C LEU A 184 -11.09 11.50 -29.42
N ASP A 185 -10.33 10.58 -28.85
CA ASP A 185 -8.95 10.32 -29.26
C ASP A 185 -8.87 9.88 -30.73
N ALA A 186 -9.79 9.01 -31.17
CA ALA A 186 -9.91 8.60 -32.56
C ALA A 186 -10.28 9.78 -33.49
N ALA A 187 -11.26 10.60 -33.10
CA ALA A 187 -11.69 11.75 -33.89
C ALA A 187 -10.58 12.81 -34.02
N ILE A 188 -9.87 13.10 -32.93
CA ILE A 188 -8.72 13.99 -32.91
C ILE A 188 -7.60 13.44 -33.81
N SER A 189 -7.30 12.14 -33.71
CA SER A 189 -6.29 11.48 -34.54
C SER A 189 -6.63 11.55 -36.03
N LEU A 190 -7.90 11.35 -36.41
CA LEU A 190 -8.36 11.50 -37.79
C LEU A 190 -8.28 12.95 -38.29
N ALA A 191 -8.68 13.92 -37.46
CA ALA A 191 -8.58 15.33 -37.82
C ALA A 191 -7.12 15.80 -38.00
N LEU A 192 -6.22 15.33 -37.13
CA LEU A 192 -4.80 15.63 -37.21
C LEU A 192 -4.15 15.04 -38.47
N THR A 193 -4.48 13.79 -38.82
CA THR A 193 -3.96 13.14 -40.02
C THR A 193 -4.50 13.78 -41.30
N ALA A 194 -5.79 14.11 -41.35
CA ALA A 194 -6.39 14.83 -42.48
C ALA A 194 -5.74 16.20 -42.72
N ARG A 195 -5.36 16.92 -41.66
CA ARG A 195 -4.64 18.21 -41.76
C ARG A 195 -3.18 18.06 -42.21
N GLN A 196 -2.54 16.93 -41.91
CA GLN A 196 -1.14 16.69 -42.30
C GLN A 196 -1.01 16.17 -43.74
N LEU A 197 -2.03 15.46 -44.23
CA LEU A 197 -2.03 14.79 -45.54
C LEU A 197 -2.88 15.51 -46.61
N GLY A 198 -3.70 16.49 -46.22
CA GLY A 198 -4.46 17.37 -47.12
C GLY A 198 -3.83 18.76 -47.21
#